data_AF-A3MUP5-F1
#
_entry.id   AF-A3MUP5-F1
#
_cell.length_a   1.000
_cell.length_b   1.000
_cell.length_c   1.000
_cell.angle_alpha   90.00
_cell.angle_beta   90.00
_cell.angle_gamma   90.00
#
_symmetry.space_group_name_H-M   'P 1'
#
loop_
_entity.id
_entity.type
_entity.pdbx_description
1 polymer ?
#
loop_
_entity_poly.entity_id
_entity_poly.type
_entity_poly.pdbx_seq_one_letter_code
_entity_poly.pdbx_strand_id
1 'polypeptide(L)'
;MSVYVVQSGGAVIECHMEYVRGGEIVCTTSGTSPECLRKAVQKVSSPEFVKVDEAAAKFYISTALFERGRTPGEVIKELAVLLRLC
;
A
#
# COMPACT_ATOMS: atom_id res chain seq x y z
N MET A 1 -6.44 11.06 -13.20
CA MET A 1 -5.39 10.31 -12.48
C MET A 1 -4.96 11.13 -11.27
N SER A 2 -5.09 10.56 -10.08
CA SER A 2 -4.61 11.18 -8.84
C SER A 2 -3.43 10.38 -8.31
N VAL A 3 -2.30 11.03 -8.07
CA VAL A 3 -1.14 10.43 -7.41
C VAL A 3 -1.21 10.76 -5.93
N TYR A 4 -1.15 9.74 -5.09
CA TYR A 4 -1.17 9.88 -3.64
C TYR A 4 0.20 9.49 -3.09
N VAL A 5 0.90 10.47 -2.52
CA VAL A 5 2.25 10.30 -2.00
C VAL A 5 2.23 10.44 -0.49
N VAL A 6 2.82 9.48 0.21
CA VAL A 6 2.99 9.52 1.66
C VAL A 6 4.44 9.24 2.00
N GLN A 7 5.05 10.11 2.79
CA GLN A 7 6.41 9.93 3.28
C GLN A 7 6.40 9.82 4.80
N SER A 8 7.07 8.80 5.34
CA SER A 8 7.17 8.56 6.78
C SER A 8 8.48 7.88 7.14
N GLY A 9 9.30 8.54 7.98
CA GLY A 9 10.50 7.93 8.57
C GLY A 9 11.60 7.49 7.59
N GLY A 10 11.58 7.96 6.34
CA GLY A 10 12.51 7.52 5.28
C GLY A 10 11.85 6.64 4.21
N ALA A 11 10.70 6.03 4.53
CA ALA A 11 9.87 5.34 3.56
C ALA A 11 9.01 6.33 2.76
N VAL A 12 8.97 6.18 1.44
CA VAL A 12 8.10 6.90 0.52
C VAL A 12 7.17 5.89 -0.14
N ILE A 13 5.88 6.17 -0.11
CA ILE A 13 4.84 5.41 -0.80
C ILE A 13 4.23 6.31 -1.85
N GLU A 14 4.23 5.87 -3.10
CA GLU A 14 3.62 6.56 -4.22
C GLU A 14 2.54 5.68 -4.84
N CYS A 15 1.28 6.07 -4.71
CA CYS A 15 0.13 5.31 -5.21
C CYS A 15 -0.56 6.02 -6.36
N HIS A 16 -0.76 5.30 -7.46
CA HIS A 16 -1.60 5.73 -8.56
C HIS A 16 -3.03 5.34 -8.26
N MET A 17 -3.81 6.28 -7.74
CA MET A 17 -5.21 6.07 -7.37
C MET A 17 -6.09 6.16 -8.62
N GLU A 18 -6.29 5.00 -9.25
CA GLU A 18 -7.28 4.82 -10.30
C GLU A 18 -8.41 3.92 -9.79
N TYR A 19 -9.57 4.52 -9.56
CA TYR A 19 -10.73 3.84 -9.00
C TYR A 19 -11.56 3.21 -10.11
N VAL A 20 -11.13 2.04 -10.59
CA VAL A 20 -11.92 1.20 -11.50
C VAL A 20 -12.57 0.09 -10.68
N ARG A 21 -13.84 -0.22 -10.93
CA ARG A 21 -14.55 -1.30 -10.24
C ARG A 21 -13.86 -2.64 -10.54
N GLY A 22 -13.37 -3.32 -9.50
CA GLY A 22 -12.59 -4.56 -9.65
C GLY A 22 -11.14 -4.33 -10.11
N GLY A 23 -10.70 -3.07 -10.15
CA GLY A 23 -9.31 -2.70 -10.46
C GLY A 23 -8.39 -2.81 -9.24
N GLU A 24 -7.10 -2.64 -9.49
CA GLU A 24 -6.04 -2.62 -8.49
C GLU A 24 -5.35 -1.25 -8.49
N ILE A 25 -5.14 -0.68 -7.32
CA ILE A 25 -4.38 0.55 -7.12
C ILE A 25 -2.91 0.15 -7.01
N VAL A 26 -2.10 0.68 -7.90
CA VAL A 26 -0.67 0.39 -7.94
C VAL A 26 0.06 1.37 -7.05
N CYS A 27 0.81 0.86 -6.08
CA CYS A 27 1.65 1.63 -5.19
C CYS A 27 3.10 1.19 -5.31
N THR A 28 4.01 2.14 -5.33
CA THR A 28 5.46 1.91 -5.32
C THR A 28 6.02 2.38 -3.99
N THR A 29 6.98 1.64 -3.44
CA THR A 29 7.67 2.02 -2.21
C THR A 29 9.13 2.28 -2.47
N SER A 30 9.70 3.24 -1.77
CA SER A 30 11.12 3.60 -1.81
C SER A 30 11.63 3.90 -0.42
N GLY A 31 12.90 3.60 -0.16
CA GLY A 31 13.52 3.82 1.16
C GLY A 31 13.22 2.74 2.22
N THR A 32 12.60 1.62 1.84
CA THR A 32 12.33 0.47 2.73
C THR A 32 12.67 -0.85 2.05
N SER A 33 13.19 -1.81 2.83
CA SER A 33 13.52 -3.16 2.35
C SER A 33 12.25 -3.96 1.99
N PRO A 34 12.29 -4.82 0.96
CA PRO A 34 11.14 -5.64 0.55
C PRO A 34 10.64 -6.56 1.67
N GLU A 35 11.54 -7.08 2.51
CA GLU A 35 11.17 -7.87 3.68
C GLU A 35 10.34 -7.09 4.71
N CYS A 36 10.68 -5.81 4.90
CA CYS A 36 9.91 -4.93 5.77
C CYS A 36 8.52 -4.68 5.19
N LEU A 37 8.44 -4.39 3.89
CA LEU A 37 7.17 -4.18 3.20
C LEU A 37 6.25 -5.38 3.35
N ARG A 38 6.78 -6.60 3.16
CA ARG A 38 6.02 -7.83 3.34
C ARG A 38 5.52 -7.99 4.78
N LYS A 39 6.37 -7.75 5.77
CA LYS A 39 5.97 -7.79 7.19
C LYS A 39 4.93 -6.72 7.53
N ALA A 40 5.06 -5.53 6.97
CA ALA A 40 4.11 -4.44 7.15
C ALA A 40 2.74 -4.80 6.56
N VAL A 41 2.71 -5.36 5.34
CA VAL A 41 1.45 -5.82 4.72
C VAL A 41 0.81 -6.95 5.52
N GLN A 42 1.57 -7.90 6.08
CA GLN A 42 0.99 -8.93 6.95
C GLN A 42 0.39 -8.36 8.25
N LYS A 43 0.78 -7.16 8.67
CA LYS A 43 0.27 -6.49 9.87
C LYS A 43 -0.89 -5.52 9.57
N VAL A 44 -1.19 -5.24 8.31
CA VAL A 44 -2.35 -4.38 8.00
C VAL A 44 -3.64 -5.12 8.34
N SER A 45 -4.69 -4.36 8.62
CA SER A 45 -6.00 -4.91 8.94
C SER A 45 -6.68 -5.67 7.78
N SER A 46 -6.15 -5.59 6.56
CA SER A 46 -6.78 -6.11 5.34
C SER A 46 -5.74 -6.68 4.36
N PRO A 47 -4.94 -7.66 4.80
CA PRO A 47 -3.83 -8.18 4.00
C PRO A 47 -4.33 -8.93 2.77
N GLU A 48 -5.55 -9.48 2.81
CA GLU A 48 -6.17 -10.21 1.69
C GLU A 48 -6.43 -9.34 0.45
N PHE A 49 -6.49 -8.01 0.61
CA PHE A 49 -6.70 -7.04 -0.46
C PHE A 49 -5.40 -6.39 -0.94
N VAL A 50 -4.24 -6.78 -0.38
CA VAL A 50 -2.95 -6.19 -0.70
C VAL A 50 -2.01 -7.26 -1.24
N LYS A 51 -1.54 -7.10 -2.47
CA LYS A 51 -0.48 -7.94 -3.05
C LYS A 51 0.83 -7.19 -3.03
N VAL A 52 1.93 -7.86 -2.70
CA VAL A 52 3.27 -7.28 -2.70
C VAL A 52 4.09 -7.90 -3.82
N ASP A 53 4.76 -7.05 -4.58
CA ASP A 53 5.79 -7.41 -5.54
C ASP A 53 7.15 -6.98 -4.97
N GLU A 54 7.83 -7.94 -4.35
CA GLU A 54 9.13 -7.73 -3.68
C GLU A 54 10.23 -7.40 -4.68
N ALA A 55 10.11 -7.86 -5.93
CA ALA A 55 11.10 -7.64 -6.99
C ALA A 55 11.11 -6.20 -7.50
N ALA A 56 9.92 -5.57 -7.57
CA ALA A 56 9.75 -4.19 -8.03
C ALA A 56 9.53 -3.18 -6.89
N ALA A 57 9.62 -3.59 -5.62
CA ALA A 57 9.27 -2.79 -4.45
C ALA A 57 7.88 -2.14 -4.57
N LYS A 58 6.92 -2.88 -5.14
CA LYS A 58 5.55 -2.43 -5.40
C LYS A 58 4.56 -3.20 -4.56
N PHE A 59 3.40 -2.61 -4.34
CA PHE A 59 2.24 -3.31 -3.81
C PHE A 59 0.97 -2.83 -4.50
N TYR A 60 -0.02 -3.71 -4.55
CA TYR A 60 -1.27 -3.51 -5.25
C TYR A 60 -2.40 -3.61 -4.25
N ILE A 61 -3.29 -2.62 -4.22
CA ILE A 61 -4.46 -2.63 -3.34
C ILE A 61 -5.70 -2.87 -4.20
N SER A 62 -6.41 -3.97 -3.99
CA SER A 62 -7.64 -4.26 -4.71
C SER A 62 -8.75 -3.32 -4.29
N THR A 63 -9.42 -2.66 -5.25
CA THR A 63 -10.58 -1.79 -5.00
C THR A 63 -11.78 -2.53 -4.37
N ALA A 64 -11.76 -3.87 -4.30
CA ALA A 64 -12.75 -4.65 -3.57
C ALA A 64 -12.81 -4.32 -2.06
N LEU A 65 -11.78 -3.67 -1.48
CA LEU A 65 -11.85 -3.25 -0.07
C LEU A 65 -12.96 -2.22 0.22
N PHE A 66 -13.44 -1.51 -0.80
CA PHE A 66 -14.58 -0.61 -0.65
C PHE A 66 -15.85 -1.36 -0.24
N GLU A 67 -16.03 -2.61 -0.70
CA GLU A 67 -17.17 -3.45 -0.33
C GLU A 67 -17.12 -3.87 1.15
N ARG A 68 -15.94 -3.84 1.76
CA ARG A 68 -15.72 -4.04 3.20
C ARG A 68 -15.79 -2.74 4.01
N GLY A 69 -16.16 -1.63 3.38
CA GLY A 69 -16.28 -0.32 4.04
C GLY A 69 -14.94 0.33 4.38
N ARG A 70 -13.83 -0.09 3.76
CA ARG A 70 -12.52 0.52 3.92
C ARG A 70 -12.06 1.23 2.67
N THR A 71 -11.19 2.22 2.85
CA THR A 71 -10.62 2.97 1.74
C THR A 71 -9.14 2.62 1.52
N PRO A 72 -8.64 2.64 0.27
CA PRO A 72 -7.22 2.45 0.00
C PRO A 72 -6.34 3.45 0.76
N GLY A 73 -6.83 4.66 0.99
CA GLY A 73 -6.13 5.69 1.76
C GLY A 73 -5.88 5.28 3.22
N GLU A 74 -6.78 4.53 3.85
CA GLU A 74 -6.57 3.99 5.19
C GLU A 74 -5.47 2.93 5.20
N VAL A 75 -5.49 2.01 4.24
CA VAL A 75 -4.45 0.98 4.09
C VAL A 75 -3.08 1.60 3.85
N ILE A 76 -3.01 2.63 3.00
CA ILE A 76 -1.77 3.36 2.71
C ILE A 76 -1.26 4.06 3.98
N LYS A 77 -2.15 4.67 4.78
CA LYS A 77 -1.76 5.29 6.06
C LYS A 77 -1.27 4.25 7.07
N GLU A 78 -1.95 3.12 7.22
CA GLU A 78 -1.48 2.02 8.07
C GLU A 78 -0.10 1.54 7.64
N LEU A 79 0.11 1.32 6.33
CA LEU A 79 1.41 0.95 5.79
C LEU A 79 2.47 2.00 6.06
N ALA A 80 2.19 3.29 5.86
CA ALA A 80 3.14 4.36 6.13
C ALA A 80 3.57 4.43 7.61
N VAL A 81 2.67 4.10 8.54
CA VAL A 81 2.98 4.03 9.97
C VAL A 81 3.85 2.81 10.27
N LEU A 82 3.53 1.65 9.69
CA LEU A 82 4.28 0.42 9.89
C LEU A 82 5.68 0.48 9.27
N LEU A 83 5.81 1.04 8.07
CA LEU A 83 7.07 1.23 7.36
C LEU A 83 8.00 2.25 8.04
N ARG A 84 7.46 3.14 8.87
CA ARG A 84 8.26 4.08 9.68
C ARG A 84 9.20 3.37 10.67
N LEU A 85 8.89 2.13 11.02
CA LEU A 85 9.59 1.37 12.06
C LEU A 85 10.75 0.50 11.52
N CYS A 86 11.14 0.61 10.24
CA CYS A 86 12.01 -0.36 9.57
C CYS A 86 13.47 0.07 9.28
#